data_AF-A0A8S3KCR2-F1
#
_entry.id   AF-A0A8S3KCR2-F1
#
_cell.length_a   1.000
_cell.length_b   1.000
_cell.length_c   1.000
_cell.angle_alpha   90.00
_cell.angle_beta   90.00
_cell.angle_gamma   90.00
#
_symmetry.space_group_name_H-M   'P 1'
#
loop_
_entity.id
_entity.type
_entity.pdbx_description
1 polymer ?
#
loop_
_entity_poly.entity_id
_entity_poly.type
_entity_poly.pdbx_seq_one_letter_code
_entity_poly.pdbx_strand_id
1 'polypeptide(L)'
;RKKAAETNGFDFNVPEYLLPSQKDILVTPLFTTNNKSRPLLCLKVLSYSGWNPPNGSRKLHGDLMYLQVATCEEKSFHITASTKGFYVSQ
;
A
#
# COMPACT_ATOMS: atom_id res chain seq x y z
N ARG A 1 -37.63 -7.65 -36.15
CA ARG A 1 -36.49 -6.74 -36.45
C ARG A 1 -35.30 -7.21 -35.61
N LYS A 2 -34.17 -7.54 -36.26
CA LYS A 2 -33.01 -8.26 -35.68
C LYS A 2 -32.31 -7.42 -34.60
N LYS A 3 -31.98 -8.03 -33.46
CA LYS A 3 -31.05 -7.49 -32.45
C LYS A 3 -29.65 -7.41 -33.09
N ALA A 4 -29.06 -6.21 -33.10
CA ALA A 4 -27.66 -6.03 -33.43
C ALA A 4 -26.81 -6.47 -32.22
N ALA A 5 -25.75 -7.23 -32.49
CA ALA A 5 -24.81 -7.69 -31.49
C ALA A 5 -23.95 -6.52 -31.01
N GLU A 6 -23.97 -6.23 -29.72
CA GLU A 6 -22.98 -5.38 -29.06
C GLU A 6 -21.65 -6.15 -29.04
N THR A 7 -20.76 -5.80 -29.96
CA THR A 7 -19.37 -6.21 -29.89
C THR A 7 -18.71 -5.47 -28.74
N ASN A 8 -18.53 -6.15 -27.60
CA ASN A 8 -17.63 -5.73 -26.52
C ASN A 8 -16.18 -5.74 -27.03
N GLY A 9 -15.82 -4.74 -27.83
CA GLY A 9 -14.44 -4.47 -28.20
C GLY A 9 -13.71 -3.96 -26.97
N PHE A 10 -12.72 -4.70 -26.49
CA PHE A 10 -11.71 -4.10 -25.63
C PHE A 10 -10.97 -3.04 -26.47
N ASP A 11 -11.14 -1.77 -26.13
CA ASP A 11 -10.35 -0.71 -26.72
C ASP A 11 -8.90 -0.89 -26.28
N PHE A 12 -8.03 -1.34 -27.19
CA PHE A 12 -6.59 -1.47 -26.99
C PHE A 12 -5.85 -0.12 -27.06
N ASN A 13 -6.59 0.99 -27.01
CA ASN A 13 -5.98 2.30 -27.09
C ASN A 13 -5.29 2.61 -25.76
N VAL A 14 -3.98 2.77 -25.80
CA VAL A 14 -3.18 3.11 -24.62
C VAL A 14 -3.64 4.49 -24.14
N PRO A 15 -3.98 4.64 -22.85
CA PRO A 15 -4.38 5.93 -22.30
C PRO A 15 -3.36 7.03 -22.65
N GLU A 16 -3.87 8.21 -23.00
CA GLU A 16 -3.07 9.31 -23.57
C GLU A 16 -1.88 9.72 -22.69
N TYR A 17 -2.00 9.57 -21.36
CA TYR A 17 -0.94 9.81 -20.38
C TYR A 17 0.26 8.86 -20.47
N LEU A 18 0.16 7.76 -21.23
CA LEU A 18 1.27 6.83 -21.48
C LEU A 18 2.05 7.14 -22.76
N LEU A 19 1.61 8.13 -23.56
CA LEU A 19 2.25 8.46 -24.83
C LEU A 19 3.51 9.33 -24.63
N PRO A 20 4.57 9.12 -25.44
CA PRO A 20 5.73 10.00 -25.44
C PRO A 20 5.30 11.42 -25.85
N SER A 21 5.79 12.44 -25.12
CA SER A 21 5.49 13.88 -25.27
C SER A 21 4.33 14.46 -24.45
N GLN A 22 3.73 13.70 -23.53
CA GLN A 22 2.79 14.28 -22.56
C GLN A 22 3.49 15.18 -21.54
N LYS A 23 2.93 16.38 -21.33
CA LYS A 23 3.45 17.39 -20.39
C LYS A 23 2.94 17.17 -18.97
N ASP A 24 1.76 16.57 -18.83
CA ASP A 24 1.09 16.36 -17.55
C ASP A 24 1.21 14.89 -17.13
N ILE A 25 2.39 14.52 -16.62
CA ILE A 25 2.60 13.21 -16.00
C ILE A 25 1.76 13.16 -14.73
N LEU A 26 0.67 12.38 -14.75
CA LEU A 26 -0.15 12.15 -13.56
C LEU A 26 0.66 11.35 -12.54
N VAL A 27 1.25 12.03 -11.56
CA VAL A 27 1.87 11.44 -10.35
C VAL A 27 0.79 10.96 -9.38
N THR A 28 -0.17 10.19 -9.88
CA THR A 28 -1.14 9.51 -9.03
C THR A 28 -0.49 8.22 -8.52
N PRO A 29 -0.54 7.93 -7.21
CA PRO A 29 0.06 6.73 -6.67
C PRO A 29 -0.51 5.49 -7.38
N LEU A 30 0.37 4.56 -7.78
CA LEU A 30 -0.01 3.27 -8.37
C LEU A 30 -0.82 2.38 -7.42
N PHE A 31 -0.95 2.77 -6.15
CA PHE A 31 -1.86 2.12 -5.23
C PHE A 31 -3.28 2.29 -5.75
N THR A 32 -3.91 1.18 -6.10
CA THR A 32 -5.32 1.16 -6.47
C THR A 32 -6.10 1.75 -5.30
N THR A 33 -6.56 3.00 -5.42
CA THR A 33 -7.63 3.55 -4.59
C THR A 33 -8.93 2.87 -5.01
N ASN A 34 -8.96 1.55 -4.90
CA ASN A 34 -10.18 0.82 -5.02
C ASN A 34 -11.03 1.33 -3.84
N ASN A 35 -11.99 2.21 -4.12
CA ASN A 35 -12.96 2.71 -3.14
C ASN A 35 -13.80 1.57 -2.51
N LYS A 36 -13.53 0.32 -2.89
CA LYS A 36 -13.91 -0.92 -2.20
C LYS A 36 -12.72 -1.52 -1.45
N SER A 37 -12.00 -0.72 -0.66
CA SER A 37 -11.05 -1.26 0.31
C SER A 37 -11.86 -2.14 1.26
N ARG A 38 -11.82 -3.45 1.05
CA ARG A 38 -12.38 -4.38 2.03
C ARG A 38 -11.63 -4.06 3.33
N PRO A 39 -12.34 -3.83 4.44
CA PRO A 39 -11.68 -3.53 5.70
C PRO A 39 -10.65 -4.64 5.98
N LEU A 40 -9.50 -4.28 6.54
CA LEU A 40 -8.44 -5.24 6.87
C LEU A 40 -8.99 -6.25 7.89
N LEU A 41 -9.51 -7.38 7.40
CA LEU A 41 -10.28 -8.34 8.22
C LEU A 41 -9.44 -9.04 9.30
N CYS A 42 -8.12 -8.94 9.21
CA CYS A 42 -7.18 -9.60 10.12
C CYS A 42 -6.59 -8.67 11.20
N LEU A 43 -6.83 -7.36 11.13
CA LEU A 43 -6.21 -6.36 12.00
C LEU A 43 -7.22 -5.75 12.96
N LYS A 44 -6.92 -5.86 14.26
CA LYS A 44 -7.68 -5.23 15.33
C LYS A 44 -7.09 -3.86 15.69
N VAL A 45 -5.76 -3.77 15.77
CA VAL A 45 -5.05 -2.52 16.06
C VAL A 45 -3.78 -2.44 15.21
N LEU A 46 -3.51 -1.26 14.67
CA LEU A 46 -2.24 -0.89 14.07
C LEU A 46 -1.85 0.49 14.63
N SER A 47 -0.79 0.55 15.42
CA SER A 47 -0.34 1.79 16.05
C SER A 47 1.19 1.92 16.01
N TYR A 48 1.68 3.14 16.18
CA TYR A 48 3.09 3.37 16.48
C TYR A 48 3.42 2.82 17.86
N SER A 49 4.55 2.14 18.00
CA SER A 49 5.04 1.78 19.32
C SER A 49 5.52 3.02 20.08
N GLY A 50 5.58 2.94 21.42
CA GLY A 50 6.12 4.00 22.27
C GLY A 50 7.62 4.27 22.10
N TRP A 51 8.31 3.47 21.27
CA TRP A 51 9.73 3.65 20.95
C TRP A 51 9.96 4.49 19.68
N ASN A 52 8.92 5.13 19.15
CA ASN A 52 9.06 6.11 18.08
C ASN A 52 9.29 7.52 18.63
N PRO A 53 10.20 8.31 18.02
CA PRO A 53 11.03 7.96 16.87
C PRO A 53 12.23 7.07 17.26
N PRO A 54 12.77 6.26 16.32
CA PRO A 54 13.97 5.47 16.60
C PRO A 54 15.13 6.35 17.06
N ASN A 55 15.92 5.84 18.01
CA ASN A 55 17.10 6.57 18.50
C ASN A 55 18.15 6.77 17.39
N GLY A 56 19.08 7.70 17.57
CA GLY A 56 20.08 8.05 16.54
C GLY A 56 20.86 6.84 16.01
N SER A 57 21.33 5.97 16.91
CA SER A 57 22.05 4.76 16.51
C SER A 57 21.19 3.84 15.65
N ARG A 58 19.92 3.63 15.99
CA ARG A 58 18.99 2.79 15.22
C ARG A 58 18.66 3.38 13.86
N LYS A 59 18.48 4.70 13.78
CA LYS A 59 18.33 5.41 12.48
C LYS A 59 19.52 5.17 11.56
N LEU A 60 20.75 5.22 12.09
CA LEU A 60 21.97 4.95 11.31
C LEU A 60 22.05 3.50 10.82
N HIS A 61 21.48 2.54 11.57
CA HIS A 61 21.36 1.15 11.12
C HIS A 61 20.20 0.94 10.13
N GLY A 62 19.44 2.00 9.82
CA GLY A 62 18.39 2.00 8.82
C GLY A 62 16.99 1.72 9.36
N ASP A 63 16.77 1.80 10.68
CA ASP A 63 15.42 1.73 11.26
C ASP A 63 14.65 3.02 10.98
N LEU A 64 13.44 2.87 10.46
CA LEU A 64 12.56 3.97 10.06
C LEU A 64 11.52 4.26 11.14
N MET A 65 10.85 3.21 11.64
CA MET A 65 9.81 3.30 12.66
C MET A 65 9.50 1.93 13.25
N TYR A 66 8.81 1.93 14.38
CA TYR A 66 8.34 0.71 15.05
C TYR A 66 6.81 0.69 15.14
N LEU A 67 6.20 -0.44 14.85
CA LEU A 67 4.76 -0.62 14.89
C LEU A 67 4.39 -1.63 15.97
N GLN A 68 3.22 -1.43 16.56
CA GLN A 68 2.52 -2.43 17.35
C GLN A 68 1.27 -2.85 16.61
N VAL A 69 1.12 -4.15 16.41
CA VAL A 69 0.04 -4.75 15.65
C VAL A 69 -0.71 -5.72 16.53
N ALA A 70 -2.01 -5.56 16.67
CA ALA A 70 -2.89 -6.56 17.24
C ALA A 70 -3.78 -7.12 16.14
N THR A 71 -3.83 -8.45 16.05
CA THR A 71 -4.66 -9.16 15.08
C THR A 71 -6.04 -9.49 15.66
N CYS A 72 -7.00 -9.84 14.79
CA CYS A 72 -8.32 -10.32 15.23
C CYS A 72 -8.25 -11.65 16.01
N GLU A 73 -7.16 -12.39 15.85
CA GLU A 73 -6.85 -13.63 16.59
C GLU A 73 -6.26 -13.36 17.99
N GLU A 74 -6.30 -12.11 18.45
CA GLU A 74 -5.78 -11.68 19.75
C GLU A 74 -4.26 -11.82 19.93
N LYS A 75 -3.53 -12.06 18.83
CA LYS A 75 -2.06 -12.03 18.84
C LYS A 75 -1.55 -10.62 18.65
N SER A 76 -0.55 -10.25 19.45
CA SER A 76 0.15 -8.96 19.37
C SER A 76 1.57 -9.15 18.87
N PHE A 77 1.99 -8.29 17.95
CA PHE A 77 3.32 -8.28 17.35
C PHE A 77 3.93 -6.90 17.41
N HIS A 78 5.25 -6.85 17.59
CA HIS A 78 6.04 -5.65 17.37
C HIS A 78 6.74 -5.77 16.03
N ILE A 79 6.64 -4.74 15.18
CA ILE A 79 7.25 -4.74 13.85
C ILE A 79 8.26 -3.60 13.77
N THR A 80 9.48 -3.92 13.32
CA THR A 80 10.49 -2.95 12.95
C THR A 80 10.40 -2.70 11.45
N ALA A 81 10.08 -1.47 11.08
CA ALA A 81 10.20 -1.00 9.70
C ALA A 81 11.63 -0.48 9.50
N SER A 82 12.34 -1.08 8.54
CA SER A 82 13.69 -0.72 8.17
C SER A 82 13.75 -0.43 6.68
N THR A 83 14.80 0.24 6.24
CA THR A 83 15.13 0.42 4.81
C THR A 83 15.21 -0.90 4.03
N LYS A 84 15.46 -2.02 4.72
CA LYS A 84 15.52 -3.38 4.12
C LYS A 84 14.18 -4.13 4.11
N GLY A 85 13.14 -3.59 4.75
CA GLY A 85 11.83 -4.23 4.87
C GLY A 85 11.25 -4.20 6.28
N PHE A 86 10.31 -5.10 6.56
CA PHE A 86 9.62 -5.21 7.84
C PHE A 86 10.00 -6.51 8.54
N TYR A 87 10.30 -6.42 9.83
CA TYR A 87 10.73 -7.54 10.65
C TYR A 87 9.86 -7.64 11.90
N VAL A 88 9.44 -8.84 12.28
CA VAL A 88 8.78 -9.07 13.57
C VAL A 88 9.86 -9.11 14.65
N SER A 89 9.73 -8.21 15.62
CA SER A 89 10.55 -8.14 16.82
C SER A 89 9.88 -8.96 17.92
N GLN A 90 10.65 -9.84 18.57
CA GLN A 90 10.22 -10.65 19.71
C GLN A 90 10.41 -9.89 21.03
#